data_AF-A0AAD7D7Y1-F1
#
_entry.id   AF-A0AAD7D7Y1-F1
#
_cell.length_a   1.000
_cell.length_b   1.000
_cell.length_c   1.000
_cell.angle_alpha   90.00
_cell.angle_beta   90.00
_cell.angle_gamma   90.00
#
_symmetry.space_group_name_H-M   'P 1'
#
loop_
_entity.id
_entity.type
_entity.pdbx_description
1 polymer ?
#
loop_
_entity_poly.entity_id
_entity_poly.type
_entity_poly.pdbx_seq_one_letter_code
_entity_poly.pdbx_strand_id
1 'polypeptide(L)'
;MRVIVDPNVHIPKSLLRKSFISYSDPPPTNLELRVTFGAIAADVEVRPFAPGTVHKVPERSYLSRDSGREPHQVHLNFGTFTGSATLRIHAPKTAHIYMETSATFGQTRIYLPRTFHGPLTICSWVRAPRLSAELRRACVPVSEDGCTMRWFVGDVGAWSANNEHGDSAKADTAFGNVWVGYVGEEEEGAGALDGTLVHWARNTLGLLLIFCAMYWIPVLLWRLIAAVLSSIF
;
A
#
# COMPACT_ATOMS: atom_id res chain seq x y z
N MET A 1 5.31 13.02 -11.17
CA MET A 1 6.64 13.34 -10.60
C MET A 1 7.54 12.15 -10.82
N ARG A 2 8.77 12.35 -11.33
CA ARG A 2 9.76 11.28 -11.45
C ARG A 2 10.73 11.34 -10.27
N VAL A 3 11.02 10.20 -9.65
CA VAL A 3 11.91 10.09 -8.48
C VAL A 3 12.91 8.98 -8.75
N ILE A 4 14.19 9.23 -8.47
CA ILE A 4 15.24 8.22 -8.56
C ILE A 4 15.62 7.84 -7.13
N VAL A 5 15.51 6.56 -6.80
CA VAL A 5 15.92 6.01 -5.50
C VAL A 5 17.21 5.22 -5.73
N ASP A 6 18.31 5.73 -5.18
CA ASP A 6 19.59 5.01 -5.18
C ASP A 6 19.86 4.45 -3.78
N PRO A 7 19.70 3.14 -3.60
CA PRO A 7 19.89 2.53 -2.29
C PRO A 7 21.37 2.39 -1.90
N ASN A 8 22.30 2.69 -2.81
CA ASN A 8 23.74 2.69 -2.51
C ASN A 8 24.22 4.03 -1.92
N VAL A 9 23.34 5.04 -1.82
CA VAL A 9 23.71 6.34 -1.27
C VAL A 9 24.03 6.20 0.22
N HIS A 10 25.31 6.36 0.55
CA HIS A 10 25.74 6.43 1.93
C HIS A 10 25.41 7.80 2.52
N ILE A 11 24.49 7.86 3.47
CA ILE A 11 24.20 9.07 4.24
C ILE A 11 25.03 9.03 5.52
N PRO A 12 25.99 9.95 5.71
CA PRO A 12 26.74 10.06 6.95
C PRO A 12 25.81 10.16 8.16
N LYS A 13 26.12 9.44 9.24
CA LYS A 13 25.31 9.44 10.48
C LYS A 13 25.10 10.85 11.06
N SER A 14 26.01 11.78 10.80
CA SER A 14 25.91 13.19 11.20
C SER A 14 24.76 13.94 10.51
N LEU A 15 24.35 13.49 9.31
CA LEU A 15 23.22 14.06 8.57
C LEU A 15 21.88 13.37 8.89
N LEU A 16 21.92 12.21 9.55
CA LEU A 16 20.71 11.53 9.99
C LEU A 16 20.11 12.24 11.21
N ARG A 17 18.80 12.47 11.20
CA ARG A 17 18.10 12.94 12.40
C ARG A 17 18.28 11.91 13.52
N LYS A 18 18.46 12.37 14.77
CA LYS A 18 18.60 11.48 15.94
C LYS A 18 17.46 10.47 16.09
N SER A 19 16.27 10.79 15.57
CA SER A 19 15.12 9.88 15.52
C SER A 19 15.35 8.62 14.67
N PHE A 20 16.25 8.65 13.68
CA PHE A 20 16.65 7.47 12.90
C PHE A 20 17.65 6.56 13.62
N ILE A 21 18.26 7.04 14.70
CA ILE A 21 19.28 6.30 15.46
C ILE A 21 18.64 5.39 16.52
N SER A 22 17.40 5.70 16.91
CA SER A 22 16.55 4.76 17.63
C SER A 22 16.11 3.67 16.66
N TYR A 23 16.27 2.40 17.04
CA TYR A 23 15.66 1.27 16.33
C TYR A 23 14.13 1.40 16.46
N SER A 24 13.53 2.32 15.72
CA SER A 24 12.08 2.42 15.63
C SER A 24 11.62 1.33 14.68
N ASP A 25 10.81 0.43 15.20
CA ASP A 25 9.82 -0.28 14.40
C ASP A 25 8.71 0.76 14.14
N PRO A 26 8.46 1.22 12.90
CA PRO A 26 8.75 0.57 11.62
C PRO A 26 10.09 0.95 10.95
N PRO A 27 10.57 0.11 10.00
CA PRO A 27 11.77 0.35 9.20
C PRO A 27 11.80 1.74 8.54
N PRO A 28 12.99 2.37 8.40
CA PRO A 28 13.11 3.64 7.69
C PRO A 28 12.62 3.54 6.24
N THR A 29 11.67 4.40 5.89
CA THR A 29 11.12 4.53 4.55
C THR A 29 12.08 5.29 3.64
N ASN A 30 12.39 4.76 2.45
CA ASN A 30 13.25 5.45 1.47
C ASN A 30 12.52 6.61 0.79
N LEU A 31 11.22 6.45 0.53
CA LEU A 31 10.38 7.48 -0.08
C LEU A 31 8.98 7.44 0.52
N GLU A 32 8.57 8.54 1.14
CA GLU A 32 7.22 8.72 1.66
C GLU A 32 6.57 9.93 1.02
N LEU A 33 5.45 9.73 0.33
CA LEU A 33 4.61 10.81 -0.18
C LEU A 33 3.21 10.69 0.42
N ARG A 34 2.80 11.72 1.17
CA ARG A 34 1.45 11.80 1.73
C ARG A 34 0.80 13.13 1.37
N VAL A 35 -0.45 13.07 0.94
CA VAL A 35 -1.29 14.25 0.74
C VAL A 35 -2.67 14.03 1.35
N THR A 36 -3.28 15.06 1.92
CA THR A 36 -4.66 14.94 2.43
C THR A 36 -5.66 15.01 1.29
N PHE A 37 -5.45 15.94 0.36
CA PHE A 37 -6.35 16.17 -0.77
C PHE A 37 -5.53 16.23 -2.05
N GLY A 38 -5.99 15.53 -3.07
CA GLY A 38 -5.42 15.57 -4.41
C GLY A 38 -4.84 14.24 -4.87
N ALA A 39 -4.16 14.30 -6.01
CA ALA A 39 -3.60 13.14 -6.67
C ALA A 39 -2.07 13.09 -6.48
N ILE A 40 -1.56 11.93 -6.09
CA ILE A 40 -0.15 11.60 -6.18
C ILE A 40 0.04 10.77 -7.45
N ALA A 41 0.93 11.20 -8.32
CA ALA A 41 1.38 10.42 -9.47
C ALA A 41 2.91 10.39 -9.46
N ALA A 42 3.46 9.25 -9.09
CA ALA A 42 4.90 9.03 -8.96
C ALA A 42 5.38 7.96 -9.93
N ASP A 43 6.49 8.26 -10.57
CA ASP A 43 7.25 7.36 -11.42
C ASP A 43 8.62 7.17 -10.77
N VAL A 44 8.86 6.00 -10.20
CA VAL A 44 9.99 5.69 -9.32
C VAL A 44 10.95 4.78 -10.06
N GLU A 45 12.19 5.25 -10.25
CA GLU A 45 13.29 4.45 -10.79
C GLU A 45 14.24 4.06 -9.65
N VAL A 46 14.35 2.76 -9.39
CA VAL A 46 15.26 2.20 -8.39
C VAL A 46 16.58 1.84 -9.08
N ARG A 47 17.70 2.36 -8.56
CA ARG A 47 19.02 1.99 -9.08
C ARG A 47 19.42 0.58 -8.62
N PRO A 48 20.17 -0.16 -9.45
CA PRO A 48 20.70 -1.46 -9.06
C PRO A 48 21.66 -1.31 -7.88
N PHE A 49 21.64 -2.30 -6.99
CA PHE A 49 22.71 -2.46 -6.01
C PHE A 49 24.01 -2.80 -6.74
N ALA A 50 25.09 -2.11 -6.40
CA ALA A 50 26.38 -2.40 -7.02
C ALA A 50 26.86 -3.81 -6.57
N PRO A 51 27.12 -4.74 -7.51
CA PRO A 51 27.63 -6.05 -7.16
C PRO A 51 29.03 -5.89 -6.55
N GLY A 52 29.22 -6.34 -5.31
CA GLY A 52 30.50 -6.26 -4.61
C GLY A 52 30.61 -5.16 -3.55
N THR A 53 29.68 -4.20 -3.49
CA THR A 53 29.44 -3.42 -2.25
C THR A 53 28.57 -4.21 -1.29
N VAL A 54 28.95 -5.47 -1.04
CA VAL A 54 28.72 -6.05 0.29
C VAL A 54 29.67 -5.26 1.18
N HIS A 55 29.25 -4.05 1.57
CA HIS A 55 29.89 -3.39 2.69
C HIS A 55 29.85 -4.44 3.78
N LYS A 56 31.04 -4.94 4.16
CA LYS A 56 31.21 -5.68 5.40
C LYS A 56 30.75 -4.73 6.49
N VAL A 57 29.45 -4.69 6.75
CA VAL A 57 28.87 -4.02 7.89
C VAL A 57 29.62 -4.65 9.04
N PRO A 58 30.49 -3.89 9.74
CA PRO A 58 31.42 -4.47 10.68
C PRO A 58 30.63 -5.35 11.64
N GLU A 59 31.11 -6.58 11.80
CA GLU A 59 30.54 -7.71 12.54
C GLU A 59 30.14 -7.39 14.01
N ARG A 60 30.31 -6.14 14.44
CA ARG A 60 30.08 -5.64 15.79
C ARG A 60 28.77 -4.85 15.98
N SER A 61 27.96 -4.64 14.93
CA SER A 61 26.57 -4.16 15.09
C SER A 61 25.54 -5.31 15.07
N TYR A 62 25.92 -6.50 15.53
CA TYR A 62 25.16 -7.75 15.47
C TYR A 62 24.58 -8.17 16.83
N LEU A 63 24.17 -7.22 17.68
CA LEU A 63 23.34 -7.56 18.85
C LEU A 63 21.86 -7.75 18.49
N SER A 64 21.51 -7.95 17.21
CA SER A 64 20.19 -8.39 16.82
C SER A 64 20.29 -9.38 15.66
N ARG A 65 20.77 -10.58 15.98
CA ARG A 65 20.65 -11.78 15.14
C ARG A 65 19.18 -12.22 14.93
N ASP A 66 18.24 -11.53 15.59
CA ASP A 66 16.79 -11.80 15.57
C ASP A 66 15.98 -10.93 14.60
N SER A 67 16.54 -9.92 13.92
CA SER A 67 15.71 -9.06 13.05
C SER A 67 15.65 -9.46 11.57
N GLY A 68 16.32 -10.54 11.14
CA GLY A 68 16.17 -11.14 9.81
C GLY A 68 16.37 -10.20 8.60
N ARG A 69 16.92 -9.00 8.84
CA ARG A 69 16.79 -7.87 7.93
C ARG A 69 17.97 -7.78 6.99
N GLU A 70 17.74 -8.01 5.70
CA GLU A 70 18.77 -7.81 4.69
C GLU A 70 18.94 -6.32 4.33
N PRO A 71 20.19 -5.87 4.10
CA PRO A 71 20.54 -4.46 3.93
C PRO A 71 20.11 -3.82 2.58
N HIS A 72 19.23 -4.45 1.80
CA HIS A 72 18.99 -4.08 0.40
C HIS A 72 17.51 -3.98 0.00
N GLN A 73 16.64 -3.63 0.94
CA GLN A 73 15.21 -3.42 0.66
C GLN A 73 14.88 -1.93 0.49
N VAL A 74 14.12 -1.60 -0.55
CA VAL A 74 13.63 -0.25 -0.83
C VAL A 74 12.20 -0.12 -0.31
N HIS A 75 11.99 0.70 0.71
CA HIS A 75 10.68 0.94 1.32
C HIS A 75 10.02 2.19 0.72
N LEU A 76 8.84 2.00 0.16
CA LEU A 76 8.07 3.01 -0.56
C LEU A 76 6.69 3.17 0.11
N ASN A 77 6.34 4.37 0.57
CA ASN A 77 5.03 4.62 1.19
C ASN A 77 4.31 5.78 0.49
N PHE A 78 3.12 5.52 -0.03
CA PHE A 78 2.30 6.48 -0.75
C PHE A 78 0.90 6.52 -0.15
N GLY A 79 0.42 7.71 0.21
CA GLY A 79 -0.87 7.86 0.87
C GLY A 79 -1.63 9.08 0.41
N THR A 80 -2.90 8.91 0.09
CA THR A 80 -3.84 10.04 -0.05
C THR A 80 -5.08 9.82 0.81
N PHE A 81 -5.57 10.86 1.47
CA PHE A 81 -6.86 10.74 2.17
C PHE A 81 -8.01 10.84 1.17
N THR A 82 -8.03 11.88 0.34
CA THR A 82 -9.00 12.05 -0.74
C THR A 82 -8.30 12.32 -2.06
N GLY A 83 -8.52 11.45 -3.04
CA GLY A 83 -7.99 11.58 -4.39
C GLY A 83 -7.42 10.28 -4.93
N SER A 84 -6.34 10.36 -5.69
CA SER A 84 -5.77 9.17 -6.33
C SER A 84 -4.28 9.02 -6.06
N ALA A 85 -3.83 7.81 -5.73
CA ALA A 85 -2.42 7.46 -5.67
C ALA A 85 -2.07 6.58 -6.86
N THR A 86 -1.20 7.05 -7.74
CA THR A 86 -0.67 6.30 -8.88
C THR A 86 0.83 6.15 -8.72
N LEU A 87 1.30 4.91 -8.66
CA LEU A 87 2.70 4.57 -8.46
C LEU A 87 3.17 3.67 -9.60
N ARG A 88 4.17 4.12 -10.35
CA ARG A 88 4.90 3.31 -11.34
C ARG A 88 6.29 3.03 -10.82
N ILE A 89 6.73 1.77 -10.86
CA ILE A 89 8.03 1.39 -10.34
C ILE A 89 8.84 0.68 -11.41
N HIS A 90 9.99 1.24 -11.69
CA HIS A 90 11.03 0.67 -12.53
C HIS A 90 12.16 0.21 -11.60
N ALA A 91 12.33 -1.10 -11.46
CA ALA A 91 13.41 -1.65 -10.64
C ALA A 91 14.11 -2.79 -11.38
N PRO A 92 15.43 -2.94 -11.19
CA PRO A 92 16.17 -4.10 -11.66
C PRO A 92 15.85 -5.32 -10.81
N LYS A 93 16.11 -6.52 -11.34
CA LYS A 93 15.91 -7.80 -10.63
C LYS A 93 16.71 -7.92 -9.33
N THR A 94 17.78 -7.13 -9.18
CA THR A 94 18.65 -7.17 -7.99
C THR A 94 18.15 -6.33 -6.83
N ALA A 95 17.06 -5.57 -6.99
CA ALA A 95 16.50 -4.73 -5.94
C ALA A 95 15.22 -5.35 -5.37
N HIS A 96 15.15 -5.47 -4.05
CA HIS A 96 13.94 -5.90 -3.35
C HIS A 96 13.08 -4.68 -2.99
N ILE A 97 11.80 -4.73 -3.36
CA ILE A 97 10.88 -3.61 -3.22
C ILE A 97 9.85 -3.95 -2.15
N TYR A 98 9.74 -3.10 -1.14
CA TYR A 98 8.62 -3.09 -0.21
C TYR A 98 7.80 -1.84 -0.46
N MET A 99 6.53 -1.98 -0.82
CA MET A 99 5.69 -0.81 -1.04
C MET A 99 4.32 -0.92 -0.38
N GLU A 100 3.86 0.22 0.10
CA GLU A 100 2.53 0.42 0.63
C GLU A 100 1.92 1.63 -0.07
N THR A 101 0.75 1.43 -0.68
CA THR A 101 -0.04 2.52 -1.25
C THR A 101 -1.43 2.52 -0.64
N SER A 102 -1.89 3.68 -0.17
CA SER A 102 -3.19 3.81 0.49
C SER A 102 -4.00 5.00 -0.06
N ALA A 103 -5.30 4.81 -0.21
CA ALA A 103 -6.25 5.86 -0.56
C ALA A 103 -7.55 5.70 0.24
N THR A 104 -7.87 6.60 1.17
CA THR A 104 -9.12 6.46 1.96
C THR A 104 -10.35 6.66 1.09
N PHE A 105 -10.41 7.74 0.32
CA PHE A 105 -11.49 8.06 -0.61
C PHE A 105 -10.93 8.30 -2.01
N GLY A 106 -11.06 7.30 -2.89
CA GLY A 106 -10.70 7.47 -4.30
C GLY A 106 -10.09 6.23 -4.94
N GLN A 107 -8.87 6.32 -5.50
CA GLN A 107 -8.32 5.22 -6.29
C GLN A 107 -6.82 5.03 -6.11
N THR A 108 -6.42 3.77 -6.02
CA THR A 108 -5.02 3.35 -5.96
C THR A 108 -4.68 2.62 -7.26
N ARG A 109 -3.65 3.08 -7.97
CA ARG A 109 -3.10 2.42 -9.14
C ARG A 109 -1.63 2.11 -8.91
N ILE A 110 -1.27 0.85 -9.09
CA ILE A 110 0.10 0.37 -8.91
C ILE A 110 0.55 -0.30 -10.20
N TYR A 111 1.70 0.13 -10.71
CA TYR A 111 2.35 -0.48 -11.85
C TYR A 111 3.68 -1.08 -11.40
N LEU A 112 3.70 -2.40 -11.29
CA LEU A 112 4.81 -3.22 -10.83
C LEU A 112 5.86 -3.40 -11.93
N PRO A 113 7.16 -3.50 -11.58
CA PRO A 113 8.14 -4.00 -12.52
C PRO A 113 7.86 -5.48 -12.81
N ARG A 114 8.18 -5.95 -14.02
CA ARG A 114 8.00 -7.35 -14.41
C ARG A 114 8.90 -8.32 -13.63
N THR A 115 9.93 -7.80 -12.99
CA THR A 115 10.81 -8.55 -12.09
C THR A 115 10.22 -8.73 -10.70
N PHE A 116 9.06 -8.16 -10.41
CA PHE A 116 8.42 -8.27 -9.11
C PHE A 116 8.02 -9.72 -8.83
N HIS A 117 8.54 -10.29 -7.75
CA HIS A 117 8.20 -11.62 -7.27
C HIS A 117 7.99 -11.61 -5.76
N GLY A 118 6.75 -11.84 -5.32
CA GLY A 118 6.43 -11.85 -3.90
C GLY A 118 4.95 -11.60 -3.59
N PRO A 119 4.62 -11.46 -2.29
CA PRO A 119 3.26 -11.21 -1.83
C PRO A 119 2.68 -9.89 -2.36
N LEU A 120 1.43 -9.96 -2.80
CA LEU A 120 0.58 -8.84 -3.16
C LEU A 120 -0.67 -8.87 -2.27
N THR A 121 -0.77 -7.91 -1.37
CA THR A 121 -1.94 -7.73 -0.49
C THR A 121 -2.75 -6.54 -0.96
N ILE A 122 -4.05 -6.73 -1.18
CA ILE A 122 -4.96 -5.64 -1.53
C ILE A 122 -6.16 -5.67 -0.59
N CYS A 123 -6.41 -4.59 0.16
CA CYS A 123 -7.70 -4.41 0.84
C CYS A 123 -8.53 -3.34 0.13
N SER A 124 -9.77 -3.70 -0.22
CA SER A 124 -10.78 -2.76 -0.71
C SER A 124 -12.14 -3.10 -0.15
N TRP A 125 -12.80 -2.13 0.49
CA TRP A 125 -14.10 -2.39 1.13
C TRP A 125 -15.29 -2.29 0.17
N VAL A 126 -15.18 -1.45 -0.86
CA VAL A 126 -16.34 -1.11 -1.71
C VAL A 126 -16.34 -1.89 -3.02
N ARG A 127 -15.18 -2.11 -3.63
CA ARG A 127 -15.06 -2.74 -4.95
C ARG A 127 -14.03 -3.87 -4.90
N ALA A 128 -14.29 -4.94 -5.64
CA ALA A 128 -13.28 -5.97 -5.83
C ALA A 128 -12.06 -5.37 -6.54
N PRO A 129 -10.83 -5.66 -6.08
CA PRO A 129 -9.62 -5.16 -6.71
C PRO A 129 -9.45 -5.75 -8.12
N ARG A 130 -8.85 -4.96 -9.01
CA ARG A 130 -8.61 -5.33 -10.40
C ARG A 130 -7.12 -5.57 -10.61
N LEU A 131 -6.80 -6.72 -11.20
CA LEU A 131 -5.47 -7.03 -11.69
C LEU A 131 -5.49 -6.96 -13.22
N SER A 132 -4.40 -6.51 -13.84
CA SER A 132 -4.23 -6.64 -15.29
C SER A 132 -4.28 -8.11 -15.72
N ALA A 133 -4.61 -8.35 -16.99
CA ALA A 133 -4.75 -9.71 -17.50
C ALA A 133 -3.45 -10.51 -17.38
N GLU A 134 -2.31 -9.86 -17.61
CA GLU A 134 -1.01 -10.52 -17.51
C GLU A 134 -0.62 -10.79 -16.06
N LEU A 135 -0.74 -9.79 -15.17
CA LEU A 135 -0.45 -9.97 -13.75
C LEU A 135 -1.33 -11.06 -13.14
N ARG A 136 -2.62 -11.10 -13.50
CA ARG A 136 -3.55 -12.15 -13.05
C ARG A 136 -3.09 -13.55 -13.42
N ARG A 137 -2.45 -13.74 -14.59
CA ARG A 137 -1.90 -15.05 -15.01
C ARG A 137 -0.63 -15.40 -14.24
N ALA A 138 0.13 -14.40 -13.80
CA ALA A 138 1.36 -14.58 -13.02
C ALA A 138 1.08 -14.72 -11.51
N CYS A 139 -0.14 -14.43 -11.05
CA CYS A 139 -0.52 -14.50 -9.64
C CYS A 139 -1.13 -15.85 -9.27
N VAL A 140 -0.79 -16.33 -8.08
CA VAL A 140 -1.48 -17.41 -7.38
C VAL A 140 -2.26 -16.82 -6.21
N PRO A 141 -3.59 -17.03 -6.10
CA PRO A 141 -4.36 -16.59 -4.93
C PRO A 141 -3.94 -17.38 -3.69
N VAL A 142 -3.71 -16.69 -2.58
CA VAL A 142 -3.24 -17.28 -1.31
C VAL A 142 -4.35 -17.32 -0.26
N SER A 143 -5.02 -16.19 -0.03
CA SER A 143 -6.14 -16.11 0.90
C SER A 143 -7.05 -14.93 0.60
N GLU A 144 -8.30 -15.04 1.05
CA GLU A 144 -9.29 -13.98 1.01
C GLU A 144 -9.93 -13.90 2.41
N ASP A 145 -9.85 -12.73 3.03
CA ASP A 145 -10.35 -12.46 4.38
C ASP A 145 -10.99 -11.07 4.44
N GLY A 146 -12.32 -11.05 4.38
CA GLY A 146 -13.11 -9.82 4.39
C GLY A 146 -12.82 -8.90 3.19
N CYS A 147 -12.32 -7.68 3.45
CA CYS A 147 -11.88 -6.75 2.40
C CYS A 147 -10.54 -7.12 1.77
N THR A 148 -9.79 -8.04 2.41
CA THR A 148 -8.37 -8.27 2.12
C THR A 148 -8.22 -9.50 1.25
N MET A 149 -7.64 -9.30 0.07
CA MET A 149 -7.26 -10.37 -0.83
C MET A 149 -5.73 -10.42 -0.89
N ARG A 150 -5.19 -11.64 -0.78
CA ARG A 150 -3.75 -11.89 -0.84
C ARG A 150 -3.44 -12.80 -2.02
N TRP A 151 -2.53 -12.35 -2.85
CA TRP A 151 -1.93 -13.13 -3.93
C TRP A 151 -0.43 -13.24 -3.70
N PHE A 152 0.17 -14.17 -4.43
CA PHE A 152 1.61 -14.25 -4.61
C PHE A 152 1.92 -14.12 -6.10
N VAL A 153 2.81 -13.20 -6.46
CA VAL A 153 3.25 -13.01 -7.85
C VAL A 153 4.45 -13.90 -8.11
N GLY A 154 4.32 -14.86 -9.02
CA GLY A 154 5.34 -15.86 -9.33
C GLY A 154 5.03 -17.25 -8.76
N ASP A 155 6.07 -18.06 -8.59
CA ASP A 155 5.95 -19.43 -8.10
C ASP A 155 6.03 -19.48 -6.56
N VAL A 156 4.90 -19.85 -5.93
CA VAL A 156 4.80 -20.00 -4.48
C VAL A 156 5.72 -21.10 -3.96
N GLY A 157 5.99 -22.15 -4.75
CA GLY A 157 6.87 -23.25 -4.34
C GLY A 157 8.34 -22.82 -4.18
N ALA A 158 8.75 -21.79 -4.92
CA ALA A 158 10.08 -21.17 -4.78
C ALA A 158 10.18 -20.26 -3.54
N TRP A 159 9.03 -19.88 -2.97
CA TRP A 159 8.95 -19.12 -1.73
C TRP A 159 9.09 -20.05 -0.53
N SER A 160 10.31 -20.55 -0.32
CA SER A 160 10.63 -21.32 0.88
C SER A 160 10.66 -20.42 2.12
N ALA A 161 10.44 -20.98 3.31
CA ALA A 161 10.50 -20.26 4.59
C ALA A 161 11.86 -19.56 4.87
N ASN A 162 12.91 -19.89 4.11
CA ASN A 162 14.22 -19.24 4.19
C ASN A 162 14.39 -18.08 3.18
N ASN A 163 13.42 -17.86 2.29
CA ASN A 163 13.35 -16.80 1.29
C ASN A 163 12.19 -15.83 1.61
N GLU A 164 12.03 -15.44 2.88
CA GLU A 164 11.13 -14.34 3.26
C GLU A 164 11.54 -12.99 2.63
N HIS A 165 12.73 -12.95 2.01
CA HIS A 165 13.42 -11.78 1.47
C HIS A 165 13.02 -11.46 0.02
N GLY A 166 11.72 -11.41 -0.25
CA GLY A 166 11.15 -11.09 -1.57
C GLY A 166 10.70 -9.65 -1.72
N ASP A 167 10.14 -9.35 -2.89
CA ASP A 167 9.35 -8.13 -3.06
C ASP A 167 8.04 -8.21 -2.27
N SER A 168 7.46 -7.08 -1.89
CA SER A 168 6.16 -7.04 -1.23
C SER A 168 5.40 -5.79 -1.65
N ALA A 169 4.13 -5.99 -1.94
CA ALA A 169 3.22 -4.96 -2.41
C ALA A 169 1.95 -4.96 -1.56
N LYS A 170 1.62 -3.82 -0.98
CA LYS A 170 0.37 -3.61 -0.27
C LYS A 170 -0.40 -2.42 -0.83
N ALA A 171 -1.68 -2.62 -1.11
CA ALA A 171 -2.55 -1.61 -1.67
C ALA A 171 -3.87 -1.55 -0.89
N ASP A 172 -4.15 -0.42 -0.24
CA ASP A 172 -5.35 -0.28 0.58
C ASP A 172 -6.25 0.84 0.05
N THR A 173 -7.55 0.59 0.04
CA THR A 173 -8.55 1.65 -0.11
C THR A 173 -9.79 1.37 0.74
N ALA A 174 -10.26 2.39 1.46
CA ALA A 174 -11.51 2.28 2.21
C ALA A 174 -12.70 2.44 1.25
N PHE A 175 -12.79 3.57 0.56
CA PHE A 175 -13.90 3.90 -0.33
C PHE A 175 -13.37 4.21 -1.71
N GLY A 176 -13.11 3.16 -2.49
CA GLY A 176 -12.40 3.32 -3.73
C GLY A 176 -12.25 2.09 -4.59
N ASN A 177 -11.36 2.23 -5.57
CA ASN A 177 -10.93 1.13 -6.43
C ASN A 177 -9.43 0.95 -6.33
N VAL A 178 -8.98 -0.31 -6.39
CA VAL A 178 -7.56 -0.64 -6.53
C VAL A 178 -7.36 -1.33 -7.87
N TRP A 179 -6.42 -0.81 -8.64
CA TRP A 179 -5.94 -1.45 -9.85
C TRP A 179 -4.44 -1.71 -9.75
N VAL A 180 -4.02 -2.92 -10.11
CA VAL A 180 -2.61 -3.33 -10.14
C VAL A 180 -2.29 -3.98 -11.47
N GLY A 181 -1.20 -3.58 -12.09
CA GLY A 181 -0.68 -4.17 -13.33
C GLY A 181 0.83 -4.04 -13.41
N TYR A 182 1.42 -4.44 -14.52
CA TYR A 182 2.81 -4.19 -14.81
C TYR A 182 3.01 -2.81 -15.46
N VAL A 183 4.22 -2.28 -15.32
CA VAL A 183 4.64 -1.08 -16.07
C VAL A 183 4.47 -1.32 -17.58
N GLY A 184 3.81 -0.37 -18.24
CA GLY A 184 3.51 -0.40 -19.67
C GLY A 184 2.13 -0.97 -20.00
N GLU A 185 1.45 -1.62 -19.04
CA GLU A 185 0.04 -1.95 -19.18
C GLU A 185 -0.83 -0.74 -18.83
N GLU A 186 -2.03 -0.68 -19.40
CA GLU A 186 -3.04 0.32 -19.07
C GLU A 186 -4.27 -0.34 -18.46
N GLU A 187 -5.04 0.41 -17.68
CA GLU A 187 -6.30 -0.07 -17.14
C GLU A 187 -7.33 -0.24 -18.27
N GLU A 188 -7.50 -1.46 -18.76
CA GLU A 188 -8.55 -1.79 -19.72
C GLU A 188 -9.93 -1.46 -19.11
N GLY A 189 -10.63 -0.52 -19.74
CA GLY A 189 -12.01 -0.17 -19.38
C GLY A 189 -12.15 0.91 -18.29
N ALA A 190 -11.16 1.77 -18.08
CA ALA A 190 -11.34 2.98 -17.24
C ALA A 190 -12.46 3.93 -17.76
N GLY A 191 -12.98 3.71 -18.97
CA GLY A 191 -14.08 4.46 -19.59
C GLY A 191 -15.51 3.96 -19.30
N ALA A 192 -15.70 2.85 -18.56
CA ALA A 192 -17.04 2.31 -18.31
C ALA A 192 -17.48 2.55 -16.86
N LEU A 193 -18.04 3.73 -16.60
CA LEU A 193 -18.82 4.02 -15.38
C LEU A 193 -20.16 3.25 -15.31
N ASP A 194 -20.45 2.35 -16.25
CA ASP A 194 -21.83 1.95 -16.57
C ASP A 194 -22.32 0.64 -15.93
N GLY A 195 -21.49 -0.08 -15.17
CA GLY A 195 -21.92 -1.29 -14.45
C GLY A 195 -22.12 -1.10 -12.94
N THR A 196 -21.65 0.02 -12.38
CA THR A 196 -21.39 0.16 -10.94
C THR A 196 -22.55 0.67 -10.10
N LEU A 197 -23.63 1.16 -10.70
CA LEU A 197 -24.77 1.72 -9.95
C LEU A 197 -25.52 0.66 -9.12
N VAL A 198 -25.64 -0.57 -9.61
CA VAL A 198 -26.42 -1.63 -8.94
C VAL A 198 -25.70 -2.17 -7.69
N HIS A 199 -24.37 -2.28 -7.74
CA HIS A 199 -23.59 -2.73 -6.57
C HIS A 199 -23.35 -1.60 -5.55
N TRP A 200 -23.28 -0.35 -6.03
CA TRP A 200 -23.26 0.83 -5.15
C TRP A 200 -24.58 0.97 -4.39
N ALA A 201 -25.75 0.78 -5.01
CA ALA A 201 -27.03 0.91 -4.32
C ALA A 201 -27.21 -0.07 -3.13
N ARG A 202 -26.69 -1.31 -3.23
CA ARG A 202 -26.76 -2.27 -2.12
C ARG A 202 -25.84 -1.94 -0.94
N ASN A 203 -24.64 -1.42 -1.19
CA ASN A 203 -23.67 -1.14 -0.12
C ASN A 203 -23.71 0.30 0.41
N THR A 204 -24.11 1.28 -0.41
CA THR A 204 -24.26 2.68 0.04
C THR A 204 -25.44 2.86 0.97
N LEU A 205 -26.57 2.16 0.78
CA LEU A 205 -27.66 2.17 1.77
C LEU A 205 -27.18 1.69 3.14
N GLY A 206 -26.38 0.61 3.18
CA GLY A 206 -25.79 0.12 4.43
C GLY A 206 -24.84 1.12 5.10
N LEU A 207 -23.93 1.73 4.33
CA LEU A 207 -22.97 2.71 4.85
C LEU A 207 -23.63 4.05 5.23
N LEU A 208 -24.60 4.51 4.46
CA LEU A 208 -25.36 5.72 4.75
C LEU A 208 -26.24 5.49 5.98
N LEU A 209 -26.78 4.28 6.19
CA LEU A 209 -27.41 3.89 7.45
C LEU A 209 -26.43 3.87 8.62
N ILE A 210 -25.19 3.42 8.44
CA ILE A 210 -24.15 3.43 9.51
C ILE A 210 -23.73 4.87 9.84
N PHE A 211 -23.46 5.71 8.84
CA PHE A 211 -23.12 7.12 9.05
C PHE A 211 -24.29 7.91 9.62
N CYS A 212 -25.52 7.68 9.14
CA CYS A 212 -26.72 8.24 9.74
C CYS A 212 -26.89 7.75 11.18
N ALA A 213 -26.67 6.46 11.46
CA ALA A 213 -26.74 5.94 12.81
C ALA A 213 -25.70 6.61 13.73
N MET A 214 -24.45 6.73 13.30
CA MET A 214 -23.40 7.32 14.12
C MET A 214 -23.58 8.82 14.38
N TYR A 215 -24.09 9.60 13.42
CA TYR A 215 -24.25 11.05 13.60
C TYR A 215 -25.63 11.47 14.08
N TRP A 216 -26.71 10.86 13.58
CA TRP A 216 -28.06 11.30 13.89
C TRP A 216 -28.63 10.66 15.15
N ILE A 217 -28.25 9.42 15.50
CA ILE A 217 -28.75 8.79 16.74
C ILE A 217 -28.31 9.57 17.98
N PRO A 218 -27.04 10.00 18.15
CA PRO A 218 -26.66 10.80 19.31
C PRO A 218 -27.39 12.14 19.38
N VAL A 219 -27.61 12.79 18.23
CA VAL A 219 -28.32 14.08 18.16
C VAL A 219 -29.80 13.93 18.49
N LEU A 220 -30.46 12.88 17.96
CA LEU A 220 -31.85 12.57 18.27
C LEU A 220 -32.02 12.16 19.73
N LEU A 221 -31.11 11.33 20.26
CA LEU A 221 -31.12 10.92 21.66
C LEU A 221 -30.96 12.12 22.60
N TRP A 222 -30.04 13.04 22.28
CA TRP A 222 -29.87 14.29 23.03
C TRP A 222 -31.14 15.15 23.04
N ARG A 223 -31.80 15.30 21.88
CA ARG A 223 -33.06 16.07 21.77
C ARG A 223 -34.20 15.43 22.57
N LEU A 224 -34.31 14.11 22.57
CA LEU A 224 -35.28 13.36 23.37
C LEU A 224 -35.05 13.58 24.87
N ILE A 225 -33.80 13.47 25.33
CA ILE A 225 -33.43 13.71 26.73
C ILE A 225 -33.77 15.16 27.14
N ALA A 226 -33.43 16.14 26.30
CA ALA A 226 -33.74 17.55 26.56
C ALA A 226 -35.25 17.81 26.67
N ALA A 227 -36.07 17.21 25.79
CA ALA A 227 -37.52 17.36 25.82
C ALA A 227 -38.15 16.77 27.09
N VAL A 228 -37.70 15.59 27.52
CA VAL A 228 -38.19 14.97 28.77
C VAL A 228 -37.85 15.84 29.98
N LEU A 229 -36.61 16.34 30.06
CA LEU A 229 -36.20 17.22 31.15
C LEU A 229 -37.03 18.51 31.20
N SER A 230 -37.35 19.11 30.04
CA SER A 230 -38.19 20.32 29.98
C SER A 230 -39.66 20.11 30.38
N SER A 231 -40.12 18.87 30.48
CA SER A 231 -41.49 18.55 30.94
C SER A 231 -41.58 18.31 32.45
N ILE A 232 -40.43 18.10 33.09
CA ILE A 232 -40.33 17.78 34.53
C ILE A 232 -40.04 19.03 35.37
N PHE A 233 -39.37 20.03 34.79
CA PHE A 233 -39.04 21.31 35.41
C PHE A 233 -39.86 22.45 34.84
#